data_AF-A0A3S0HAX8-F1
#
_entry.id   AF-A0A3S0HAX8-F1
#
_cell.length_a   1.000
_cell.length_b   1.000
_cell.length_c   1.000
_cell.angle_alpha   90.00
_cell.angle_beta   90.00
_cell.angle_gamma   90.00
#
_symmetry.space_group_name_H-M   'P 1'
#
loop_
_entity.id
_entity.type
_entity.pdbx_description
1 polymer ?
#
loop_
_entity_poly.entity_id
_entity_poly.type
_entity_poly.pdbx_seq_one_letter_code
_entity_poly.pdbx_strand_id
1 'polypeptide(L)'
;MSTLKPKRLRRRKPGDLGQLRAVLWGVLLEVEGIAQAPTADPDRKLKAASVLATLAGSYAKATEAHDLEQRLQALEVALQREPAPLKRLKL
;
A
#
# COMPACT_ATOMS: atom_id res chain seq x y z
N MET A 1 -3.28 4.67 -40.35
CA MET A 1 -3.11 5.17 -38.97
C MET A 1 -3.00 3.97 -38.03
N SER A 2 -1.78 3.69 -37.54
CA SER A 2 -1.51 2.52 -36.68
C SER A 2 -1.92 2.82 -35.25
N THR A 3 -2.96 2.15 -34.75
CA THR A 3 -3.41 2.26 -33.36
C THR A 3 -2.54 1.35 -32.49
N LEU A 4 -1.62 1.94 -31.73
CA LEU A 4 -0.81 1.22 -30.74
C LEU A 4 -1.76 0.64 -29.69
N LYS A 5 -1.93 -0.69 -29.70
CA LYS A 5 -2.66 -1.42 -28.65
C LYS A 5 -2.03 -1.09 -27.29
N PRO A 6 -2.83 -0.73 -26.26
CA PRO A 6 -2.28 -0.42 -24.95
C PRO A 6 -1.56 -1.65 -24.40
N LYS A 7 -0.24 -1.52 -24.23
CA LYS A 7 0.62 -2.56 -23.66
C LYS A 7 0.14 -2.80 -22.23
N ARG A 8 -0.57 -3.91 -22.01
CA ARG A 8 -1.02 -4.32 -20.67
C ARG A 8 0.18 -4.30 -19.73
N LEU A 9 0.13 -3.45 -18.71
CA LEU A 9 1.11 -3.46 -17.62
C LEU A 9 1.14 -4.89 -17.07
N ARG A 10 2.27 -5.57 -17.23
CA ARG A 10 2.50 -6.88 -16.62
C ARG A 10 2.26 -6.69 -15.12
N ARG A 11 1.25 -7.37 -14.56
CA ARG A 11 1.06 -7.45 -13.11
C ARG A 11 2.35 -8.01 -12.52
N ARG A 12 3.22 -7.14 -12.00
CA ARG A 12 4.26 -7.58 -11.09
C ARG A 12 3.53 -8.05 -9.84
N LYS A 13 3.82 -9.25 -9.36
CA LYS A 13 3.42 -9.60 -8.00
C LYS A 13 4.07 -8.54 -7.12
N PRO A 14 3.32 -7.71 -6.37
CA PRO A 14 3.96 -6.96 -5.31
C PRO A 14 4.68 -7.98 -4.44
N GLY A 15 5.93 -7.72 -4.09
CA GLY A 15 6.65 -8.56 -3.14
C GLY A 15 6.03 -8.43 -1.75
N ASP A 16 6.84 -8.24 -0.72
CA ASP A 16 6.34 -7.95 0.63
C ASP A 16 5.47 -6.68 0.70
N LEU A 17 4.78 -6.47 1.83
CA LEU A 17 3.92 -5.29 2.04
C LEU A 17 4.67 -3.96 1.91
N GLY A 18 5.96 -3.93 2.25
CA GLY A 18 6.81 -2.74 2.10
C GLY A 18 6.98 -2.34 0.64
N GLN A 19 7.18 -3.32 -0.25
CA GLN A 19 7.25 -3.08 -1.69
C GLN A 19 5.92 -2.59 -2.26
N LEU A 20 4.80 -3.19 -1.83
CA LEU A 20 3.47 -2.72 -2.24
C LEU A 20 3.26 -1.25 -1.84
N ARG A 21 3.60 -0.90 -0.60
CA ARG A 21 3.50 0.46 -0.07
C ARG A 21 4.33 1.45 -0.91
N ALA A 22 5.57 1.09 -1.24
CA ALA A 22 6.44 1.92 -2.07
C ALA A 22 5.87 2.18 -3.48
N VAL A 23 5.31 1.14 -4.11
CA VAL A 23 4.65 1.27 -5.42
C VAL A 23 3.43 2.19 -5.33
N LEU A 24 2.57 1.98 -4.33
CA LEU A 24 1.37 2.81 -4.15
C LEU A 24 1.73 4.28 -3.92
N TRP A 25 2.77 4.55 -3.14
CA TRP A 25 3.27 5.92 -2.91
C TRP A 25 3.75 6.58 -4.19
N GLY A 26 4.53 5.88 -5.02
CA GLY A 26 5.02 6.41 -6.29
C GLY A 26 3.87 6.81 -7.22
N VAL A 27 2.86 5.96 -7.36
CA VAL A 27 1.67 6.27 -8.18
C VAL A 27 0.88 7.44 -7.60
N LEU A 28 0.78 7.55 -6.27
CA LEU A 28 0.09 8.67 -5.63
C LEU A 28 0.73 10.02 -6.01
N LEU A 29 2.06 10.12 -5.97
CA LEU A 29 2.79 11.32 -6.37
C LEU A 29 2.61 11.65 -7.87
N GLU A 30 2.62 10.62 -8.74
CA GLU A 30 2.38 10.82 -10.18
C GLU A 30 0.99 11.41 -10.44
N VAL A 31 -0.04 10.87 -9.78
CA VAL A 31 -1.43 11.32 -9.95
C VAL A 31 -1.64 12.70 -9.33
N GLU A 32 -0.99 13.00 -8.21
CA GLU A 32 -0.98 14.34 -7.60
C GLU A 32 -0.42 15.38 -8.58
N GLY A 33 0.69 15.07 -9.25
CA GLY A 33 1.26 15.94 -10.28
C GLY A 33 0.27 16.24 -11.42
N ILE A 34 -0.53 15.26 -11.83
CA ILE A 34 -1.59 15.45 -12.84
C ILE A 34 -2.72 16.34 -12.30
N ALA A 35 -3.14 16.14 -11.06
CA ALA A 35 -4.21 16.92 -10.44
C ALA A 35 -3.83 18.39 -10.27
N GLN A 36 -2.56 18.67 -9.93
CA GLN A 36 -2.05 20.02 -9.70
C GLN A 36 -1.55 20.71 -10.98
N ALA A 37 -1.40 19.98 -12.10
CA ALA A 37 -0.93 20.54 -13.35
C ALA A 37 -1.83 21.72 -13.82
N PRO A 38 -1.29 22.95 -13.97
CA PRO A 38 -2.08 24.12 -14.31
C PRO A 38 -2.82 23.97 -15.65
N THR A 39 -2.18 23.31 -16.61
CA THR A 39 -2.64 23.12 -17.99
C THR A 39 -3.47 21.85 -18.21
N ALA A 40 -3.71 21.05 -17.16
CA ALA A 40 -4.53 19.86 -17.30
C ALA A 40 -6.02 20.23 -17.42
N ASP A 41 -6.67 19.61 -18.40
CA ASP A 41 -8.11 19.67 -18.64
C ASP A 41 -8.93 19.25 -17.39
N PRO A 42 -10.08 19.89 -17.09
CA PRO A 42 -10.87 19.61 -15.90
C PRO A 42 -11.25 18.13 -15.72
N ASP A 43 -11.58 17.41 -16.79
CA ASP A 43 -11.94 15.99 -16.70
C ASP A 43 -10.75 15.13 -16.26
N ARG A 44 -9.54 15.50 -16.69
CA ARG A 44 -8.32 14.82 -16.25
C ARG A 44 -8.05 15.09 -14.77
N LYS A 45 -8.26 16.31 -14.30
CA LYS A 45 -8.11 16.66 -12.88
C LYS A 45 -9.12 15.91 -12.01
N LEU A 46 -10.38 15.80 -12.45
CA LEU A 46 -11.40 15.05 -11.72
C LEU A 46 -11.07 13.55 -11.63
N LYS A 47 -10.62 12.95 -12.74
CA LYS A 47 -10.17 11.55 -12.75
C LYS A 47 -8.96 11.35 -11.83
N ALA A 48 -8.00 12.27 -11.85
CA ALA A 48 -6.85 12.23 -10.96
C ALA A 48 -7.27 12.30 -9.48
N ALA A 49 -8.19 13.20 -9.12
CA ALA A 49 -8.72 13.30 -7.76
C ALA A 49 -9.42 12.00 -7.30
N SER A 50 -10.21 11.37 -8.17
CA SER A 50 -10.86 10.09 -7.87
C SER A 50 -9.84 8.95 -7.65
N VAL A 51 -8.81 8.89 -8.49
CA VAL A 51 -7.72 7.91 -8.34
C VAL A 51 -6.93 8.18 -7.06
N LEU A 52 -6.65 9.43 -6.71
CA LEU A 52 -5.97 9.80 -5.45
C LEU A 52 -6.75 9.31 -4.24
N ALA A 53 -8.07 9.52 -4.18
CA ALA A 53 -8.89 9.05 -3.06
C ALA A 53 -8.80 7.52 -2.88
N THR A 54 -8.81 6.79 -3.99
CA THR A 54 -8.71 5.32 -3.99
C THR A 54 -7.32 4.83 -3.58
N LEU A 55 -6.26 5.47 -4.09
CA LEU A 55 -4.88 5.14 -3.76
C LEU A 55 -4.55 5.47 -2.30
N ALA A 56 -5.00 6.61 -1.80
CA ALA A 56 -4.77 7.02 -0.42
C ALA A 56 -5.39 6.00 0.56
N GLY A 57 -6.62 5.56 0.32
CA GLY A 57 -7.25 4.51 1.13
C GLY A 57 -6.52 3.17 1.08
N SER A 58 -6.00 2.79 -0.10
CA SER A 58 -5.22 1.55 -0.28
C SER A 58 -3.87 1.62 0.42
N TYR A 59 -3.20 2.78 0.35
CA TYR A 59 -1.92 3.04 0.99
C TYR A 59 -2.03 3.03 2.52
N ALA A 60 -3.10 3.63 3.07
CA ALA A 60 -3.37 3.63 4.50
C ALA A 60 -3.51 2.18 5.04
N LYS A 61 -4.31 1.35 4.36
CA LYS A 61 -4.48 -0.07 4.72
C LYS A 61 -3.17 -0.86 4.65
N ALA A 62 -2.35 -0.64 3.61
CA ALA A 62 -1.06 -1.30 3.48
C ALA A 62 -0.10 -0.90 4.60
N THR A 63 -0.16 0.35 5.06
CA THR A 63 0.65 0.86 6.17
C THR A 63 0.22 0.28 7.51
N GLU A 64 -1.09 0.22 7.76
CA GLU A 64 -1.65 -0.41 8.96
C GLU A 64 -1.29 -1.89 9.05
N ALA A 65 -1.46 -2.64 7.95
CA ALA A 65 -1.10 -4.06 7.90
C ALA A 65 0.38 -4.27 8.19
N HIS A 66 1.26 -3.42 7.65
CA HIS A 66 2.69 -3.49 7.92
C HIS A 66 3.03 -3.19 9.39
N ASP A 67 2.38 -2.20 10.01
CA ASP A 67 2.58 -1.91 11.44
C ASP A 67 2.14 -3.10 12.31
N LEU A 68 1.01 -3.72 11.98
CA LEU A 68 0.54 -4.92 12.67
C LEU A 68 1.50 -6.11 12.53
N GLU A 69 2.05 -6.35 11.33
CA GLU A 69 3.07 -7.38 11.11
C GLU A 69 4.34 -7.12 11.96
N GLN A 70 4.80 -5.87 12.02
CA GLN A 70 5.96 -5.49 12.84
C GLN A 70 5.71 -5.71 14.34
N ARG A 71 4.52 -5.34 14.83
CA ARG A 71 4.13 -5.58 16.23
C ARG A 71 4.02 -7.05 16.56
N LEU A 72 3.40 -7.85 15.67
CA LEU A 72 3.32 -9.30 15.83
C LEU A 72 4.71 -9.93 15.90
N GLN A 73 5.60 -9.57 14.97
CA GLN A 73 6.96 -10.08 14.95
C GLN A 73 7.72 -9.71 16.23
N ALA A 74 7.55 -8.48 16.74
CA ALA A 74 8.15 -8.07 18.01
C ALA A 74 7.63 -8.88 19.20
N LEU A 75 6.33 -9.17 19.25
CA LEU A 75 5.71 -9.99 20.29
C LEU A 75 6.16 -11.46 20.22
N GLU A 76 6.24 -12.03 19.03
CA GLU A 76 6.75 -13.39 18.81
C GLU A 76 8.20 -13.53 19.29
N VAL A 77 9.05 -12.54 18.98
CA VAL A 77 10.43 -12.50 19.46
C VAL A 77 10.50 -12.37 20.98
N ALA A 78 9.64 -11.55 21.59
CA ALA A 78 9.59 -11.41 23.04
C ALA A 78 9.18 -12.71 23.74
N LEU A 79 8.15 -13.41 23.23
CA LEU A 79 7.70 -14.70 23.75
C LEU A 79 8.75 -15.81 23.60
N GLN A 80 9.54 -15.80 22.53
CA GLN A 80 10.63 -16.75 22.34
C GLN A 80 11.77 -16.53 23.34
N ARG A 81 11.99 -15.29 23.81
CA ARG A 81 13.03 -14.94 24.79
C ARG A 81 12.62 -15.23 26.23
N GLU A 82 11.34 -15.06 26.56
CA GLU A 82 10.76 -15.41 27.86
C GLU A 82 9.61 -16.39 27.67
N PRO A 83 9.86 -17.71 27.60
CA PRO A 83 8.78 -18.68 27.65
C PRO A 83 8.13 -18.59 29.04
N ALA A 84 7.04 -17.85 29.16
CA ALA A 84 6.27 -17.80 30.40
C ALA A 84 5.86 -19.22 30.80
N PRO A 85 6.07 -19.66 32.05
CA PRO A 85 5.58 -20.95 32.49
C PRO A 85 4.05 -20.92 32.40
N LEU A 86 3.48 -21.74 31.51
CA LEU A 86 2.05 -22.02 31.47
C LEU A 86 1.66 -22.56 32.85
N LYS A 87 1.25 -21.68 33.77
CA LYS A 87 0.64 -22.08 35.04
C LYS A 87 -0.64 -22.82 34.66
N ARG A 88 -0.58 -24.15 34.67
CA ARG A 88 -1.76 -25.02 34.60
C ARG A 88 -2.68 -24.56 35.73
N LEU A 89 -3.72 -23.82 35.36
CA LEU A 89 -4.87 -23.56 36.24
C LEU A 89 -5.46 -24.94 36.54
N LYS A 90 -5.17 -25.44 37.74
CA LYS A 90 -5.87 -26.60 38.30
C LYS A 90 -7.28 -26.11 38.61
N LEU A 91 -8.24 -26.56 37.80
CA LEU A 91 -9.65 -26.63 38.15
C LEU A 91 -9.83 -27.63 39.30
#